data_AF-A0A973SQ24-F1
#
_entry.id   AF-A0A973SQ24-F1
#
_cell.length_a   1.000
_cell.length_b   1.000
_cell.length_c   1.000
_cell.angle_alpha   90.00
_cell.angle_beta   90.00
_cell.angle_gamma   90.00
#
_symmetry.space_group_name_H-M   'P 1'
#
loop_
_entity.id
_entity.type
_entity.pdbx_description
1 polymer ?
#
loop_
_entity_poly.entity_id
_entity_poly.type
_entity_poly.pdbx_seq_one_letter_code
_entity_poly.pdbx_strand_id
1 'polypeptide(L)' 'AFQAVGGFRPLRRSVDTQFQEALQAAGGQIYRTHGLGYILRRGPAANHTWQEPIGTFLQRNRRQWRGFRPNALMELVP' A
#
# COMPACT_ATOMS: atom_id res chain seq x y z
N ALA A 1 5.45 9.14 -18.44
CA ALA A 1 5.62 9.28 -16.98
C ALA A 1 6.66 8.31 -16.42
N PHE A 2 6.43 6.99 -16.43
CA PHE A 2 7.34 6.00 -15.80
C PHE A 2 8.81 6.10 -16.24
N GLN A 3 9.08 6.04 -17.56
CA GLN A 3 10.45 6.17 -18.08
C GLN A 3 11.05 7.56 -17.85
N ALA A 4 10.21 8.61 -17.86
CA ALA A 4 10.64 9.99 -17.66
C ALA A 4 11.18 10.26 -16.24
N VAL A 5 10.78 9.46 -15.26
CA VAL A 5 11.30 9.52 -13.88
C VAL A 5 12.32 8.41 -13.59
N GLY A 6 12.80 7.71 -14.63
CA GLY A 6 13.82 6.66 -14.52
C GLY A 6 13.31 5.28 -14.10
N GLY A 7 11.99 5.09 -14.00
CA GLY A 7 11.38 3.82 -13.62
C GLY A 7 11.81 3.31 -12.23
N PHE A 8 11.75 1.98 -12.05
CA PHE A 8 12.22 1.34 -10.83
C PHE A 8 13.74 1.15 -10.87
N ARG A 9 14.44 1.91 -10.03
CA ARG A 9 15.89 1.81 -9.87
C ARG A 9 16.29 0.46 -9.25
N PRO A 10 17.43 -0.13 -9.64
CA PRO A 10 17.90 -1.42 -9.12
C PRO A 10 18.50 -1.26 -7.71
N LEU A 11 17.66 -0.93 -6.73
CA LEU A 11 18.05 -0.73 -5.34
C LEU A 11 17.69 -1.97 -4.51
N ARG A 12 18.52 -2.25 -3.49
CA ARG A 12 18.29 -3.40 -2.59
C ARG A 12 16.99 -3.27 -1.80
N ARG A 13 16.56 -2.04 -1.47
CA ARG A 13 15.36 -1.71 -0.67
C ARG A 13 14.81 -0.35 -1.10
N SER A 14 13.56 -0.09 -0.73
CA SER A 14 12.88 1.22 -0.92
C SER A 14 12.75 1.65 -2.39
N VAL A 15 12.69 0.70 -3.32
CA VAL A 15 12.53 0.94 -4.76
C VAL A 15 11.24 1.72 -5.05
N ASP A 16 10.17 1.38 -4.33
CA ASP A 16 8.87 2.05 -4.38
C ASP A 16 8.94 3.48 -3.85
N THR A 17 9.58 3.71 -2.70
CA THR A 17 9.77 5.05 -2.11
C THR A 17 10.56 5.95 -3.06
N GLN A 18 11.68 5.44 -3.59
CA GLN A 18 12.53 6.17 -4.52
C GLN A 18 11.82 6.51 -5.83
N PHE A 19 10.92 5.66 -6.31
CA PHE A 19 10.08 5.99 -7.46
C PHE A 19 9.04 7.07 -7.12
N GLN A 20 8.40 6.98 -5.96
CA GLN A 20 7.42 7.98 -5.49
C GLN A 20 8.04 9.38 -5.33
N GLU A 21 9.25 9.46 -4.75
CA GLU A 21 10.01 10.71 -4.62
C GLU A 21 10.34 11.31 -6.00
N ALA A 22 10.84 10.51 -6.94
CA ALA A 22 11.15 10.97 -8.29
C ALA A 22 9.90 11.46 -9.03
N LEU A 23 8.75 10.78 -8.85
CA LEU A 23 7.48 11.20 -9.40
C LEU A 23 7.03 12.55 -8.84
N GLN A 24 7.12 12.75 -7.52
CA GLN A 24 6.77 14.03 -6.89
C GLN A 24 7.71 15.16 -7.34
N ALA A 25 9.01 14.90 -7.41
CA ALA A 25 10.00 15.88 -7.88
C ALA A 25 9.74 16.32 -9.34
N ALA A 26 9.17 15.43 -10.16
CA ALA A 26 8.74 15.73 -11.53
C ALA A 26 7.35 16.40 -11.61
N GLY A 27 6.76 16.82 -10.48
CA GLY A 27 5.42 17.43 -10.42
C GLY A 27 4.27 16.44 -10.54
N GLY A 28 4.55 15.14 -10.46
CA GLY A 28 3.54 14.09 -10.50
C GLY A 28 2.75 13.99 -9.19
N GLN A 29 1.53 13.47 -9.29
CA GLN A 29 0.63 13.26 -8.15
C GLN A 29 0.57 11.79 -7.78
N ILE A 30 0.57 11.51 -6.47
CA ILE A 30 0.37 10.17 -5.93
C ILE A 30 -1.05 10.05 -5.40
N TYR A 31 -1.83 9.18 -6.03
CA TYR A 31 -3.16 8.85 -5.55
C TYR A 31 -3.11 7.71 -4.55
N ARG A 32 -3.65 7.93 -3.36
CA ARG A 32 -3.77 6.89 -2.33
C ARG A 32 -5.11 6.19 -2.48
N THR A 33 -5.10 5.00 -3.08
CA THR A 33 -6.31 4.22 -3.33
C THR A 33 -6.79 3.51 -2.06
N HIS A 34 -7.59 4.21 -1.25
CA HIS A 34 -8.42 3.55 -0.25
C HIS A 34 -9.65 2.95 -0.95
N GLY A 35 -9.59 1.68 -1.38
CA GLY A 35 -10.80 0.95 -1.80
C GLY A 35 -10.76 0.11 -3.08
N LEU A 36 -9.61 -0.16 -3.71
CA LEU A 36 -9.54 -0.98 -4.94
C LEU A 36 -9.42 -2.50 -4.68
N GLY A 37 -10.02 -3.03 -3.61
CA GLY A 37 -9.94 -4.46 -3.29
C GLY A 37 -8.53 -4.95 -2.91
N TYR A 38 -7.60 -4.04 -2.61
CA TYR A 38 -6.25 -4.37 -2.15
C TYR A 38 -6.27 -4.76 -0.67
N ILE A 39 -5.80 -5.97 -0.38
CA ILE A 39 -5.61 -6.47 0.99
C ILE A 39 -4.12 -6.47 1.31
N LEU A 40 -3.71 -5.67 2.30
CA LEU A 40 -2.36 -5.70 2.83
C LEU A 40 -2.29 -6.66 4.03
N ARG A 41 -1.58 -7.77 3.86
CA ARG A 41 -1.21 -8.65 4.97
C ARG A 41 0.14 -8.20 5.54
N ARG A 42 0.21 -7.97 6.86
CA ARG A 42 1.47 -7.72 7.56
C ARG A 42 1.95 -8.99 8.25
N GLY A 43 3.21 -9.35 8.04
CA GLY A 43 3.87 -10.45 8.75
C GLY A 43 4.37 -10.02 10.13
N PRO A 44 5.04 -10.91 10.88
CA PRO A 44 5.68 -10.58 12.15
C PRO A 44 6.61 -9.36 11.99
N ALA A 45 6.49 -8.40 12.91
CA ALA A 45 7.18 -7.10 12.81
C ALA A 45 8.71 -7.18 12.91
N ALA A 46 9.27 -8.30 13.39
CA ALA A 46 10.69 -8.45 13.70
C ALA A 46 11.65 -8.14 12.53
N ASN A 47 11.18 -8.27 11.28
CA ASN A 47 11.99 -8.05 10.08
C ASN A 47 11.43 -6.97 9.14
N HIS A 48 10.39 -6.24 9.54
CA HIS A 48 9.82 -5.16 8.73
C HIS A 48 10.48 -3.82 9.06
N THR A 49 10.85 -3.06 8.02
CA THR A 49 11.33 -1.68 8.15
C THR A 49 10.25 -0.72 8.61
N TRP A 50 8.99 -1.18 8.58
CA TRP A 50 7.84 -0.39 8.95
C TRP A 50 7.26 -0.87 10.28
N GLN A 51 7.41 -0.03 11.30
CA GLN A 51 7.11 -0.36 12.71
C GLN A 51 5.83 0.30 13.23
N GLU A 52 4.99 0.84 12.34
CA GLU A 52 3.74 1.50 12.74
C GLU A 52 2.79 0.54 13.47
N PRO A 53 2.24 0.95 14.64
CA PRO A 53 1.25 0.18 15.36
C PRO A 53 0.08 -0.21 14.45
N ILE A 54 -0.55 -1.35 14.73
CA ILE A 54 -1.75 -1.76 13.98
C ILE A 54 -2.89 -0.74 14.05
N GLY A 55 -2.93 0.03 15.13
CA GLY A 55 -3.89 1.12 15.32
C GLY A 55 -3.75 2.27 14.33
N THR A 56 -2.59 2.48 13.69
CA THR A 56 -2.36 3.60 12.77
C THR A 56 -3.36 3.60 11.60
N PHE A 57 -3.75 2.42 11.10
CA PHE A 57 -4.78 2.30 10.06
C PHE A 57 -6.19 2.56 10.55
N LEU A 58 -6.44 2.31 11.83
CA LEU A 58 -7.76 2.52 12.42
C LEU A 58 -8.04 4.02 12.58
N GLN A 59 -7.03 4.85 12.75
CA GLN A 59 -7.20 6.30 12.93
C GLN A 59 -7.67 7.04 11.67
N ARG A 60 -7.41 6.48 10.47
CA ARG A 60 -7.71 7.14 9.18
C ARG A 60 -8.61 6.29 8.28
N ASN A 61 -9.45 5.44 8.87
CA ASN A 61 -10.40 4.63 8.11
C ASN A 61 -11.75 5.34 7.95
N ARG A 62 -12.45 5.09 6.83
CA ARG A 62 -13.88 5.46 6.70
C ARG A 62 -14.80 4.42 7.32
N ARG A 63 -14.38 3.14 7.29
CA ARG A 63 -15.10 1.99 7.85
C ARG A 63 -14.10 0.93 8.31
N GLN A 64 -14.47 0.20 9.36
CA GLN A 64 -13.73 -0.94 9.90
C GLN A 64 -14.67 -2.14 10.01
N TRP A 65 -14.18 -3.32 9.63
CA TRP A 65 -14.87 -4.59 9.87
C TRP A 65 -14.10 -5.40 10.92
N ARG A 66 -14.83 -5.97 11.88
CA ARG A 66 -14.26 -6.94 12.83
C ARG A 66 -14.33 -8.32 12.21
N GLY A 67 -13.20 -9.03 12.22
CA GLY A 67 -13.06 -10.32 11.55
C GLY A 67 -12.94 -10.21 10.03
N PHE A 68 -12.89 -11.35 9.36
CA PHE A 68 -12.84 -11.42 7.90
C PHE A 68 -14.25 -11.21 7.33
N ARG A 69 -14.36 -10.31 6.34
CA ARG A 69 -15.59 -10.03 5.59
C ARG A 69 -15.25 -10.06 4.11
N PRO A 70 -15.38 -11.22 3.43
CA PRO A 70 -15.13 -11.32 2.00
C PRO A 70 -16.09 -10.39 1.24
N ASN A 71 -15.66 -9.91 0.08
CA ASN A 71 -16.60 -9.27 -0.85
C ASN A 71 -17.40 -10.35 -1.60
N ALA A 72 -18.47 -9.95 -2.29
CA ALA A 72 -19.31 -10.88 -3.05
C ALA A 72 -18.56 -11.70 -4.13
N LEU A 73 -17.37 -11.24 -4.57
CA LEU A 73 -16.52 -12.00 -5.51
C LEU A 73 -15.74 -13.12 -4.83
N MET A 74 -15.53 -13.02 -3.51
CA MET A 74 -14.85 -14.01 -2.67
C MET A 74 -15.82 -14.90 -1.88
N GLU A 75 -17.11 -14.57 -1.88
CA GLU A 75 -18.17 -15.48 -1.43
C GLU A 75 -18.29 -16.58 -2.49
N LEU A 76 -17.57 -17.70 -2.28
CA LEU A 76 -17.80 -18.93 -3.02
C LEU A 76 -19.27 -19.31 -2.80
N VAL A 77 -20.11 -19.04 -3.81
CA VAL A 77 -21.47 -19.58 -3.85
C VAL A 77 -21.33 -21.10 -3.94
N PRO A 78 -22.08 -21.89 -3.14
CA PRO A 78 -22.07 -23.34 -3.21
C PRO A 78 -22.31 -23.89 -4.62
#